data_AF-A0A8H9I2I0-F1
#
_entry.id   AF-A0A8H9I2I0-F1
#
_cell.length_a   1.000
_cell.length_b   1.000
_cell.length_c   1.000
_cell.angle_alpha   90.00
_cell.angle_beta   90.00
_cell.angle_gamma   90.00
#
_symmetry.space_group_name_H-M   'P 1'
#
loop_
_entity.id
_entity.type
_entity.pdbx_description
1 polymer ?
#
loop_
_entity_poly.entity_id
_entity_poly.type
_entity_poly.pdbx_seq_one_letter_code
_entity_poly.pdbx_strand_id
1 'polypeptide(L)'
;MSVYGLMSEAVARLESSSFEDIYKEQKQWEENGGCLASPGASAAPIYQWTTWNEELPRLEKAFEEGETIAVLQAVELCALRGLPMPEWCQSAYLKSWRKAKGAKCRTLDEAFGFSMKGVKLRFARQKYLLADVVVFKVLQLLEEGEKGSDAFLAVGKEQGIAWETVRDWYYERRAKFDFMTYSQKRQKD
;
A
#
# COMPACT_ATOMS: atom_id res chain seq x y z
N MET A 1 21.52 -22.39 -8.45
CA MET A 1 21.35 -21.02 -7.92
C MET A 1 20.68 -21.12 -6.56
N SER A 2 21.24 -20.50 -5.52
CA SER A 2 20.64 -20.54 -4.16
C SER A 2 19.47 -19.55 -4.08
N VAL A 3 18.44 -19.87 -3.30
CA VAL A 3 17.31 -18.97 -3.02
C VAL A 3 17.80 -17.62 -2.49
N TYR A 4 18.85 -17.62 -1.67
CA TYR A 4 19.48 -16.40 -1.16
C TYR A 4 20.15 -15.55 -2.25
N GLY A 5 20.70 -16.19 -3.29
CA GLY A 5 21.30 -15.48 -4.43
C GLY A 5 20.24 -14.71 -5.22
N LEU A 6 19.12 -15.37 -5.53
CA LEU A 6 17.98 -14.75 -6.23
C LEU A 6 17.41 -13.55 -5.46
N MET A 7 17.31 -13.67 -4.14
CA MET A 7 16.82 -12.56 -3.29
C MET A 7 17.81 -11.39 -3.28
N SER A 8 19.11 -11.66 -3.21
CA SER A 8 20.14 -10.62 -3.22
C SER A 8 20.16 -9.86 -4.55
N GLU A 9 19.99 -10.55 -5.68
CA GLU A 9 19.92 -9.93 -7.00
C GLU A 9 18.67 -9.06 -7.15
N ALA A 10 17.52 -9.52 -6.64
CA ALA A 10 16.28 -8.75 -6.66
C ALA A 10 16.39 -7.45 -5.85
N VAL A 11 17.02 -7.49 -4.67
CA VAL A 11 17.30 -6.30 -3.86
C VAL A 11 18.25 -5.36 -4.58
N ALA A 12 19.39 -5.87 -5.06
CA ALA A 12 20.38 -5.06 -5.75
C ALA A 12 19.77 -4.36 -6.98
N ARG A 13 18.88 -5.03 -7.72
CA ARG A 13 18.10 -4.41 -8.80
C ARG A 13 17.26 -3.24 -8.27
N LEU A 14 16.45 -3.46 -7.22
CA LEU A 14 15.56 -2.42 -6.69
C LEU A 14 16.28 -1.20 -6.13
N GLU A 15 17.47 -1.40 -5.54
CA GLU A 15 18.32 -0.35 -4.99
C GLU A 15 19.10 0.43 -6.05
N SER A 16 19.45 -0.21 -7.18
CA SER A 16 20.26 0.42 -8.22
C SER A 16 19.45 0.96 -9.40
N SER A 17 18.22 0.49 -9.61
CA SER A 17 17.37 0.94 -10.71
C SER A 17 16.82 2.35 -10.46
N SER A 18 16.95 3.20 -11.49
CA SER A 18 16.21 4.46 -11.56
C SER A 18 14.73 4.20 -11.86
N PHE A 19 13.89 5.24 -11.71
CA PHE A 19 12.49 5.16 -12.12
C PHE A 19 12.36 4.86 -13.62
N GLU A 20 13.23 5.45 -14.45
CA GLU A 20 13.25 5.24 -15.90
C GLU A 20 13.57 3.79 -16.27
N ASP A 21 14.45 3.13 -15.52
CA ASP A 21 14.79 1.72 -15.74
C ASP A 21 13.60 0.81 -15.42
N ILE A 22 12.96 1.02 -14.26
CA ILE A 22 11.78 0.27 -13.86
C ILE A 22 10.61 0.51 -14.80
N TYR A 23 10.46 1.73 -15.34
CA TYR A 23 9.42 2.01 -16.31
C TYR A 23 9.62 1.23 -17.61
N LYS A 24 10.86 1.06 -18.07
CA LYS A 24 11.17 0.20 -19.22
C LYS A 24 10.89 -1.27 -18.90
N GLU A 25 11.27 -1.74 -17.72
CA GLU A 25 10.96 -3.10 -17.26
C GLU A 25 9.45 -3.34 -17.17
N GLN A 26 8.69 -2.37 -16.69
CA GLN A 26 7.23 -2.41 -16.62
C GLN A 26 6.62 -2.56 -18.02
N LYS A 27 7.09 -1.78 -19.01
CA LYS A 27 6.63 -1.91 -20.40
C LYS A 27 6.92 -3.30 -20.98
N GLN A 28 8.14 -3.79 -20.78
CA GLN A 28 8.50 -5.14 -21.22
C GLN A 28 7.64 -6.21 -20.54
N TRP A 29 7.35 -6.04 -19.25
CA TRP A 29 6.45 -6.93 -18.52
C TRP A 29 5.04 -6.94 -19.12
N GLU A 30 4.50 -5.77 -19.47
CA GLU A 30 3.19 -5.63 -20.15
C GLU A 30 3.19 -6.25 -21.56
N GLU A 31 4.23 -6.00 -22.34
CA GLU A 31 4.43 -6.60 -23.67
C GLU A 31 4.49 -8.14 -23.62
N ASN A 32 5.00 -8.68 -22.53
CA ASN A 32 5.05 -10.13 -22.26
C ASN A 32 3.75 -10.69 -21.66
N GLY A 33 2.65 -9.95 -21.70
CA GLY A 33 1.33 -10.38 -21.23
C GLY A 33 1.06 -10.05 -19.75
N GLY A 34 1.93 -9.27 -19.11
CA GLY A 34 1.65 -8.67 -17.81
C GLY A 34 0.44 -7.76 -17.87
N CYS A 35 -0.43 -7.83 -16.85
CA CYS A 35 -1.63 -7.02 -16.80
C CYS A 35 -1.86 -6.52 -15.37
N LEU A 36 -1.94 -5.20 -15.19
CA LEU A 36 -2.20 -4.59 -13.88
C LEU A 36 -3.59 -4.92 -13.32
N ALA A 37 -4.53 -5.37 -14.15
CA ALA A 37 -5.84 -5.85 -13.71
C ALA A 37 -5.84 -7.33 -13.28
N SER A 38 -4.72 -8.04 -13.46
CA SER A 38 -4.62 -9.45 -13.09
C SER A 38 -4.33 -9.62 -11.59
N PRO A 39 -4.72 -10.74 -10.95
CA PRO A 39 -4.34 -11.02 -9.57
C PRO A 39 -2.81 -11.07 -9.34
N GLY A 40 -2.03 -11.39 -10.37
CA GLY A 40 -0.56 -11.40 -10.32
C GLY A 40 0.08 -10.01 -10.49
N ALA A 41 -0.72 -8.98 -10.76
CA ALA A 41 -0.26 -7.59 -10.89
C ALA A 41 0.45 -7.11 -9.65
N SER A 42 0.21 -7.72 -8.48
CA SER A 42 0.84 -7.28 -7.25
C SER A 42 2.36 -7.32 -7.30
N ALA A 43 2.95 -8.18 -8.14
CA ALA A 43 4.39 -8.29 -8.34
C ALA A 43 4.91 -7.50 -9.57
N ALA A 44 4.12 -6.60 -10.16
CA ALA A 44 4.56 -5.79 -11.29
C ALA A 44 5.81 -4.95 -10.92
N PRO A 45 6.77 -4.75 -11.84
CA PRO A 45 8.01 -4.03 -11.57
C PRO A 45 7.81 -2.68 -10.88
N ILE A 46 6.82 -1.91 -11.32
CA ILE A 46 6.56 -0.59 -10.74
C ILE A 46 6.09 -0.66 -9.28
N TYR A 47 5.26 -1.64 -8.92
CA TYR A 47 4.82 -1.80 -7.53
C TYR A 47 5.95 -2.30 -6.63
N GLN A 48 6.80 -3.21 -7.13
CA GLN A 48 7.96 -3.67 -6.38
C GLN A 48 8.90 -2.49 -6.07
N TRP A 49 9.18 -1.64 -7.06
CA TRP A 49 10.05 -0.49 -6.88
C TRP A 49 9.44 0.58 -5.96
N THR A 50 8.18 0.94 -6.14
CA THR A 50 7.50 1.93 -5.27
C THR A 50 7.42 1.41 -3.83
N THR A 51 7.09 0.14 -3.63
CA THR A 51 7.08 -0.44 -2.29
C THR A 51 8.47 -0.39 -1.66
N TRP A 52 9.53 -0.73 -2.42
CA TRP A 52 10.90 -0.74 -1.90
C TRP A 52 11.45 0.66 -1.58
N ASN A 53 11.29 1.62 -2.49
CA ASN A 53 11.93 2.92 -2.40
C ASN A 53 11.10 3.98 -1.66
N GLU A 54 9.79 3.75 -1.45
CA GLU A 54 8.91 4.75 -0.86
C GLU A 54 8.11 4.21 0.33
N GLU A 55 7.39 3.10 0.15
CA GLU A 55 6.48 2.60 1.20
C GLU A 55 7.26 1.99 2.38
N LEU A 56 8.26 1.14 2.12
CA LEU A 56 9.06 0.52 3.19
C LEU A 56 9.85 1.55 4.01
N PRO A 57 10.56 2.54 3.43
CA PRO A 57 11.20 3.61 4.20
C PRO A 57 10.22 4.43 5.04
N ARG A 58 9.03 4.71 4.51
CA ARG A 58 7.99 5.42 5.27
C ARG A 58 7.51 4.59 6.47
N LEU A 59 7.35 3.28 6.30
CA LEU A 59 6.95 2.38 7.37
C LEU A 59 8.08 2.18 8.41
N GLU A 60 9.33 2.17 7.97
CA GLU A 60 10.49 2.18 8.87
C GLU A 60 10.46 3.42 9.77
N LYS A 61 10.29 4.60 9.17
CA LYS A 61 10.18 5.85 9.92
C LYS A 61 8.99 5.84 10.91
N ALA A 62 7.83 5.37 10.47
CA ALA A 62 6.67 5.24 11.36
C ALA A 62 6.95 4.29 12.54
N PHE A 63 7.64 3.18 12.27
CA PHE A 63 8.07 2.25 13.32
C PHE A 63 9.05 2.90 14.31
N GLU A 64 10.02 3.68 13.82
CA GLU A 64 10.95 4.45 14.66
C GLU A 64 10.24 5.50 15.52
N GLU A 65 9.16 6.09 15.00
CA GLU A 65 8.27 7.02 15.72
C GLU A 65 7.34 6.32 16.73
N GLY A 66 7.38 4.99 16.81
CA GLY A 66 6.65 4.17 17.78
C GLY A 66 5.36 3.55 17.24
N GLU A 67 5.06 3.71 15.95
CA GLU A 67 3.91 3.06 15.30
C GLU A 67 4.24 1.59 14.99
N THR A 68 4.13 0.72 15.99
CA THR A 68 4.51 -0.70 15.83
C THR A 68 3.67 -1.47 14.82
N ILE A 69 2.49 -0.95 14.44
CA ILE A 69 1.64 -1.53 13.39
C ILE A 69 2.34 -1.51 12.02
N ALA A 70 3.26 -0.57 11.80
CA ALA A 70 4.03 -0.44 10.58
C ALA A 70 4.81 -1.72 10.23
N VAL A 71 5.17 -2.52 11.23
CA VAL A 71 5.82 -3.83 11.04
C VAL A 71 4.91 -4.80 10.30
N LEU A 72 3.63 -4.91 10.68
CA LEU A 72 2.70 -5.82 10.01
C LEU A 72 2.38 -5.33 8.60
N GLN A 73 2.28 -4.01 8.40
CA GLN A 73 2.08 -3.41 7.08
C GLN A 73 3.26 -3.70 6.15
N ALA A 74 4.50 -3.60 6.65
CA ALA A 74 5.69 -3.91 5.87
C ALA A 74 5.76 -5.40 5.50
N VAL A 75 5.41 -6.31 6.43
CA VAL A 75 5.33 -7.75 6.15
C VAL A 75 4.28 -8.04 5.07
N GLU A 76 3.09 -7.44 5.18
CA GLU A 76 2.03 -7.58 4.19
C GLU A 76 2.49 -7.11 2.80
N LEU A 77 3.08 -5.91 2.71
CA LEU A 77 3.59 -5.38 1.46
C LEU A 77 4.68 -6.28 0.87
N CYS A 78 5.66 -6.73 1.67
CA CYS A 78 6.70 -7.62 1.17
C CYS A 78 6.10 -8.92 0.61
N ALA A 79 5.16 -9.54 1.33
CA ALA A 79 4.49 -10.75 0.88
C ALA A 79 3.65 -10.53 -0.38
N LEU A 80 2.92 -9.42 -0.46
CA LEU A 80 2.05 -9.09 -1.59
C LEU A 80 2.85 -8.83 -2.87
N ARG A 81 4.02 -8.18 -2.73
CA ARG A 81 4.89 -7.78 -3.85
C ARG A 81 5.93 -8.84 -4.24
N GLY A 82 6.05 -9.92 -3.46
CA GLY A 82 7.10 -10.92 -3.63
C GLY A 82 8.49 -10.35 -3.32
N LEU A 83 8.57 -9.41 -2.39
CA LEU A 83 9.82 -8.76 -1.98
C LEU A 83 10.43 -9.47 -0.76
N PRO A 84 11.77 -9.48 -0.64
CA PRO A 84 12.42 -9.82 0.60
C PRO A 84 12.06 -8.78 1.69
N MET A 85 11.95 -9.23 2.93
CA MET A 85 11.76 -8.32 4.06
C MET A 85 13.08 -7.58 4.35
N PRO A 86 13.07 -6.25 4.52
CA PRO A 86 14.26 -5.52 4.95
C PRO A 86 14.67 -5.89 6.39
N GLU A 87 15.94 -5.68 6.74
CA GLU A 87 16.51 -6.11 8.03
C GLU A 87 15.77 -5.53 9.24
N TRP A 88 15.39 -4.25 9.17
CA TRP A 88 14.62 -3.58 10.23
C TRP A 88 13.28 -4.29 10.47
N CYS A 89 12.59 -4.67 9.38
CA CYS A 89 11.28 -5.31 9.43
C CYS A 89 11.38 -6.72 10.00
N GLN A 90 12.39 -7.49 9.57
CA GLN A 90 12.68 -8.82 10.12
C GLN A 90 12.95 -8.74 11.63
N SER A 91 13.83 -7.82 12.04
CA SER A 91 14.20 -7.63 13.45
C SER A 91 13.01 -7.20 14.30
N ALA A 92 12.22 -6.25 13.81
CA ALA A 92 11.03 -5.75 14.49
C ALA A 92 9.96 -6.83 14.62
N TYR A 93 9.67 -7.57 13.54
CA TYR A 93 8.72 -8.67 13.56
C TYR A 93 9.13 -9.75 14.56
N LEU A 94 10.39 -10.20 14.52
CA LEU A 94 10.91 -11.21 15.44
C LEU A 94 10.85 -10.73 16.90
N LYS A 95 11.13 -9.45 17.17
CA LYS A 95 11.03 -8.86 18.50
C LYS A 95 9.59 -8.90 19.02
N SER A 96 8.62 -8.45 18.22
CA SER A 96 7.19 -8.48 18.57
C SER A 96 6.67 -9.91 18.74
N TRP A 97 7.04 -10.81 17.82
CA TRP A 97 6.66 -12.22 17.90
C TRP A 97 7.22 -12.92 19.14
N ARG A 98 8.49 -12.66 19.48
CA ARG A 98 9.10 -13.18 20.72
C ARG A 98 8.44 -12.62 21.98
N LYS A 99 8.00 -11.36 21.97
CA LYS A 99 7.22 -10.76 23.07
C LYS A 99 5.92 -11.53 23.28
N ALA A 100 5.18 -11.79 22.20
CA ALA A 100 3.95 -12.57 22.24
C ALA A 100 4.18 -14.01 22.72
N LYS A 101 5.12 -14.72 22.10
CA LYS A 101 5.43 -16.12 22.42
C LYS A 101 5.94 -16.29 23.85
N GLY A 102 6.69 -15.32 24.35
CA GLY A 102 7.23 -15.32 25.72
C GLY A 102 6.25 -14.84 26.79
N ALA A 103 4.96 -14.68 26.47
CA ALA A 103 3.93 -14.15 27.37
C ALA A 103 4.28 -12.79 28.00
N LYS A 104 5.09 -11.96 27.29
CA LYS A 104 5.46 -10.60 27.71
C LYS A 104 4.42 -9.54 27.32
N CYS A 105 3.32 -9.97 26.72
CA CYS A 105 2.13 -9.18 26.42
C CYS A 105 0.90 -10.07 26.53
N ARG A 106 -0.27 -9.45 26.74
CA ARG A 106 -1.54 -10.18 26.93
C ARG A 106 -2.21 -10.56 25.63
N THR A 107 -1.95 -9.82 24.56
CA THR A 107 -2.58 -10.01 23.24
C THR A 107 -1.58 -9.75 22.12
N LEU A 108 -1.86 -10.24 20.91
CA LEU A 108 -1.10 -9.90 19.70
C LEU A 108 -1.24 -8.41 19.37
N ASP A 109 -2.41 -7.84 19.60
CA ASP A 109 -2.68 -6.40 19.56
C ASP A 109 -1.62 -5.60 20.34
N GLU A 110 -1.30 -6.01 21.57
CA GLU A 110 -0.26 -5.36 22.39
C GLU A 110 1.18 -5.68 21.90
N ALA A 111 1.38 -6.78 21.19
CA ALA A 111 2.69 -7.16 20.63
C ALA A 111 3.04 -6.34 19.39
N PHE A 112 2.05 -6.05 18.55
CA PHE A 112 2.19 -5.34 17.28
C PHE A 112 1.61 -3.91 17.32
N GLY A 113 1.11 -3.46 18.47
CA GLY A 113 0.45 -2.15 18.66
C GLY A 113 -0.74 -1.94 17.72
N PHE A 114 -1.46 -3.02 17.45
CA PHE A 114 -2.73 -2.99 16.76
C PHE A 114 -3.86 -2.90 17.78
N SER A 115 -4.93 -2.17 17.48
CA SER A 115 -6.14 -2.21 18.31
C SER A 115 -7.38 -1.98 17.44
N MET A 116 -8.26 -2.97 17.41
CA MET A 116 -9.60 -2.84 16.80
C MET A 116 -10.66 -2.40 17.81
N LYS A 117 -10.28 -2.04 19.04
CA LYS A 117 -11.23 -1.62 20.06
C LYS A 117 -11.98 -0.37 19.60
N GLY A 118 -13.31 -0.42 19.67
CA GLY A 118 -14.20 0.67 19.26
C GLY A 118 -14.49 0.72 17.75
N VAL A 119 -13.78 -0.06 16.93
CA VAL A 119 -14.04 -0.11 15.48
C VAL A 119 -15.19 -1.06 15.20
N LYS A 120 -16.26 -0.57 14.58
CA LYS A 120 -17.36 -1.41 14.12
C LYS A 120 -16.85 -2.29 12.98
N LEU A 121 -16.77 -3.61 13.17
CA LEU A 121 -16.24 -4.56 12.19
C LEU A 121 -16.88 -4.42 10.80
N ARG A 122 -18.20 -4.19 10.74
CA ARG A 122 -18.90 -3.93 9.47
C ARG A 122 -18.35 -2.71 8.73
N PHE A 123 -18.08 -1.62 9.45
CA PHE A 123 -17.51 -0.40 8.90
C PHE A 123 -16.06 -0.60 8.44
N ALA A 124 -15.23 -1.27 9.26
CA ALA A 124 -13.86 -1.59 8.87
C ALA A 124 -13.80 -2.44 7.60
N ARG A 125 -14.65 -3.47 7.52
CA ARG A 125 -14.76 -4.32 6.33
C ARG A 125 -15.23 -3.54 5.11
N GLN A 126 -16.23 -2.68 5.27
CA GLN A 126 -16.73 -1.83 4.18
C GLN A 126 -15.64 -0.87 3.69
N LYS A 127 -14.90 -0.23 4.60
CA LYS A 127 -13.77 0.64 4.27
C LYS A 127 -12.67 -0.11 3.54
N TYR A 128 -12.27 -1.28 4.03
CA TYR A 128 -11.23 -2.09 3.39
C TYR A 128 -11.58 -2.46 1.94
N LEU A 129 -12.85 -2.81 1.68
CA LEU A 129 -13.30 -3.23 0.36
C LEU A 129 -13.54 -2.07 -0.62
N LEU A 130 -13.97 -0.90 -0.13
CA LEU A 130 -14.53 0.15 -0.99
C LEU A 130 -13.72 1.44 -1.03
N ALA A 131 -12.83 1.71 -0.07
CA ALA A 131 -12.23 3.03 0.04
C ALA A 131 -11.41 3.45 -1.19
N ASP A 132 -10.64 2.54 -1.80
CA ASP A 132 -9.89 2.87 -3.02
C ASP A 132 -10.79 3.07 -4.24
N VAL A 133 -11.85 2.26 -4.37
CA VAL A 133 -12.86 2.40 -5.43
C VAL A 133 -13.58 3.76 -5.30
N VAL A 134 -13.94 4.13 -4.08
CA VAL A 134 -14.57 5.41 -3.76
C VAL A 134 -13.65 6.57 -4.15
N VAL A 135 -12.38 6.52 -3.76
CA VAL A 135 -11.41 7.59 -4.10
C VAL A 135 -11.25 7.72 -5.61
N PHE A 136 -11.09 6.60 -6.32
CA PHE A 136 -10.94 6.60 -7.77
C PHE A 136 -12.14 7.24 -8.48
N LYS A 137 -13.37 6.86 -8.10
CA LYS A 137 -14.59 7.42 -8.68
C LYS A 137 -14.76 8.92 -8.40
N VAL A 138 -14.41 9.35 -7.19
CA VAL A 138 -14.43 10.78 -6.85
C VAL A 138 -13.44 11.54 -7.73
N LEU A 139 -12.22 11.03 -7.90
CA LEU A 139 -11.21 11.67 -8.75
C LEU A 139 -11.69 11.78 -10.19
N GLN A 140 -12.31 10.72 -10.73
CA GLN A 140 -12.89 10.74 -12.07
C GLN A 140 -13.96 11.84 -12.23
N LEU A 141 -14.90 11.95 -11.31
CA LEU A 141 -15.94 12.99 -11.35
C LEU A 141 -15.34 14.40 -11.23
N LEU A 142 -14.33 14.59 -10.39
CA LEU A 142 -13.63 15.86 -10.26
C LEU A 142 -12.90 16.25 -11.57
N GLU A 143 -12.30 15.28 -12.27
CA GLU A 143 -11.69 15.49 -13.58
C GLU A 143 -12.72 15.84 -14.66
N GLU A 144 -13.93 15.30 -14.56
CA GLU A 144 -15.07 15.64 -15.42
C GLU A 144 -15.67 17.04 -15.11
N GLY A 145 -15.16 17.73 -14.07
CA GLY A 145 -15.53 19.09 -13.71
C GLY A 145 -16.62 19.19 -12.64
N GLU A 146 -17.01 18.08 -12.01
CA GLU A 146 -17.95 18.08 -10.91
C GLU A 146 -17.40 18.80 -9.67
N LYS A 147 -18.28 19.43 -8.90
CA LYS A 147 -17.88 20.01 -7.61
C LYS A 147 -17.69 18.90 -6.60
N GLY A 148 -16.71 19.05 -5.70
CA GLY A 148 -16.37 18.02 -4.71
C GLY A 148 -17.56 17.54 -3.86
N SER A 149 -18.45 18.43 -3.43
CA SER A 149 -19.66 18.04 -2.69
C SER A 149 -20.58 17.13 -3.50
N ASP A 150 -20.75 17.44 -4.79
CA ASP A 150 -21.67 16.76 -5.69
C ASP A 150 -21.08 15.40 -6.09
N ALA A 151 -19.77 15.34 -6.31
CA ALA A 151 -19.02 14.11 -6.52
C ALA A 151 -19.11 13.16 -5.32
N PHE A 152 -18.92 13.64 -4.09
CA PHE A 152 -19.04 12.81 -2.88
C PHE A 152 -20.47 12.26 -2.71
N LEU A 153 -21.48 13.08 -2.98
CA LEU A 153 -22.88 12.68 -2.89
C LEU A 153 -23.23 11.61 -3.93
N ALA A 154 -22.78 11.81 -5.18
CA ALA A 154 -23.00 10.86 -6.27
C ALA A 154 -22.39 9.49 -5.97
N VAL A 155 -21.10 9.46 -5.56
CA VAL A 155 -20.41 8.22 -5.21
C VAL A 155 -21.02 7.57 -3.96
N GLY A 156 -21.39 8.36 -2.95
CA GLY A 156 -22.06 7.85 -1.76
C GLY A 156 -23.38 7.14 -2.08
N LYS A 157 -24.21 7.75 -2.93
CA LYS A 157 -25.47 7.15 -3.39
C LYS A 157 -25.23 5.84 -4.15
N GLU A 158 -24.25 5.80 -5.04
CA GLU A 158 -23.94 4.62 -5.83
C GLU A 158 -23.42 3.45 -4.96
N GLN A 159 -22.57 3.74 -3.98
CA GLN A 159 -21.94 2.73 -3.13
C GLN A 159 -22.75 2.39 -1.86
N GLY A 160 -23.88 3.06 -1.63
CA GLY A 160 -24.69 2.90 -0.41
C GLY A 160 -23.96 3.37 0.85
N ILE A 161 -23.21 4.47 0.75
CA ILE A 161 -22.38 5.04 1.81
C ILE A 161 -22.78 6.51 2.02
N ALA A 162 -22.77 6.98 3.27
CA ALA A 162 -23.00 8.39 3.57
C ALA A 162 -21.92 9.28 2.91
N TRP A 163 -22.31 10.42 2.35
CA TRP A 163 -21.40 11.30 1.60
C TRP A 163 -20.24 11.82 2.48
N GLU A 164 -20.47 12.02 3.79
CA GLU A 164 -19.43 12.40 4.75
C GLU A 164 -18.36 11.31 4.86
N THR A 165 -18.76 10.04 4.86
CA THR A 165 -17.82 8.90 4.89
C THR A 165 -17.01 8.84 3.61
N VAL A 166 -17.63 9.11 2.45
CA VAL A 166 -16.92 9.19 1.15
C VAL A 166 -15.89 10.31 1.18
N ARG A 167 -16.27 11.50 1.64
CA ARG A 167 -15.37 12.65 1.80
C ARG A 167 -14.19 12.32 2.70
N ASP A 168 -14.46 11.72 3.87
CA ASP A 168 -13.42 11.41 4.85
C ASP A 168 -12.42 10.38 4.28
N TRP A 169 -12.92 9.32 3.62
CA TRP A 169 -12.05 8.35 2.95
C TRP A 169 -11.26 8.94 1.79
N TYR A 170 -11.86 9.87 1.04
CA TYR A 170 -11.19 10.61 -0.02
C TYR A 170 -9.99 11.37 0.54
N TYR A 171 -10.19 12.24 1.53
CA TYR A 171 -9.08 13.05 2.06
C TYR A 171 -8.03 12.22 2.80
N GLU A 172 -8.43 11.14 3.48
CA GLU A 172 -7.49 10.23 4.13
C GLU A 172 -6.55 9.56 3.12
N ARG A 173 -7.05 9.19 1.93
CA ARG A 173 -6.28 8.42 0.94
C ARG A 173 -5.77 9.23 -0.24
N ARG A 174 -6.21 10.48 -0.42
CA ARG A 174 -5.87 11.31 -1.59
C ARG A 174 -4.37 11.40 -1.83
N ALA A 175 -3.56 11.56 -0.79
CA ALA A 175 -2.11 11.66 -0.91
C ALA A 175 -1.48 10.45 -1.65
N LYS A 176 -2.07 9.26 -1.53
CA LYS A 176 -1.64 8.06 -2.26
C LYS A 176 -1.92 8.14 -3.76
N PHE A 177 -3.00 8.82 -4.16
CA PHE A 177 -3.44 8.93 -5.55
C PHE A 177 -2.89 10.17 -6.27
N ASP A 178 -2.65 11.26 -5.55
CA ASP A 178 -1.95 12.44 -6.09
C ASP A 178 -0.54 12.07 -6.58
N PHE A 179 0.12 11.10 -5.92
CA PHE A 179 1.39 10.53 -6.36
C PHE A 179 1.26 9.76 -7.69
N MET A 180 0.28 8.85 -7.80
CA MET A 180 0.07 8.08 -9.03
C MET A 180 -0.27 8.95 -10.24
N THR A 181 -1.06 10.02 -10.03
CA THR A 181 -1.40 10.99 -11.10
C THR A 181 -0.23 11.91 -11.44
N TYR A 182 0.63 12.27 -10.49
CA TYR A 182 1.87 13.01 -10.76
C TYR A 182 2.85 12.20 -11.63
N SER A 183 3.04 10.91 -11.34
CA SER A 183 3.89 10.03 -12.14
C SER A 183 3.40 9.84 -13.58
N GLN A 184 2.08 9.92 -13.81
CA GLN A 184 1.49 9.87 -15.15
C GLN A 184 1.61 11.17 -15.93
N LYS A 185 1.59 12.35 -15.28
CA LYS A 185 1.72 13.65 -15.96
C LYS A 185 3.13 13.89 -16.51
N ARG A 186 4.18 13.45 -15.81
CA ARG A 186 5.57 13.46 -16.32
C ARG A 186 5.78 12.63 -17.60
N GLN A 187 4.85 11.74 -17.96
CA GLN A 187 4.94 10.96 -19.20
C GLN A 187 4.42 11.71 -20.43
N LYS A 188 3.74 12.84 -20.26
CA LYS A 188 3.14 13.63 -21.34
C LYS A 188 3.94 14.90 -21.70
N ASP A 189 4.89 15.27 -20.86
CA ASP A 189 5.83 16.39 -21.06
C ASP A 189 7.22 15.85 -21.44
#